data_AF-A0A519VQF7-F1
#
_entry.id   AF-A0A519VQF7-F1
#
_cell.length_a   1.000
_cell.length_b   1.000
_cell.length_c   1.000
_cell.angle_alpha   90.00
_cell.angle_beta   90.00
_cell.angle_gamma   90.00
#
_symmetry.space_group_name_H-M   'P 1'
#
loop_
_entity.id
_entity.type
_entity.pdbx_description
1 polymer ?
#
loop_
_entity_poly.entity_id
_entity_poly.type
_entity_poly.pdbx_seq_one_letter_code
_entity_poly.pdbx_strand_id
1 'polypeptide(L)'
;MKKIFLTLLVLGVCFSAFAQFEGSKQIFESPKLKSEKASHKLVAILPFATKISYKKMPKSFNAEANRDQEKTMSKSIQSSMYTFLLRKAGDYTVEFQDVDKTNILLKKAGIADKLDEMTKDEIAKILG
;
A
#
# COMPACT_ATOMS: atom_id res chain seq x y z
N MET A 1 -5.24 -29.81 50.55
CA MET A 1 -6.10 -30.24 49.42
C MET A 1 -6.98 -29.11 48.87
N LYS A 2 -7.77 -28.40 49.70
CA LYS A 2 -8.62 -27.27 49.24
C LYS A 2 -7.87 -26.15 48.48
N LYS A 3 -6.67 -25.78 48.95
CA LYS A 3 -5.83 -24.75 48.30
C LYS A 3 -5.31 -25.18 46.92
N ILE A 4 -4.91 -26.46 46.78
CA ILE A 4 -4.44 -27.03 45.50
C ILE A 4 -5.59 -27.12 44.49
N PHE A 5 -6.78 -27.50 44.95
CA PHE A 5 -7.98 -27.55 44.12
C PHE A 5 -8.40 -26.16 43.62
N LEU A 6 -8.28 -25.15 44.50
CA LEU A 6 -8.52 -23.75 44.14
C LEU A 6 -7.50 -23.23 43.12
N THR A 7 -6.22 -23.58 43.26
CA THR A 7 -5.18 -23.21 42.28
C THR A 7 -5.42 -23.85 40.91
N LEU A 8 -5.84 -25.13 40.87
CA LEU A 8 -6.18 -25.83 39.62
C LEU A 8 -7.43 -25.23 38.94
N LEU A 9 -8.43 -24.83 39.73
CA LEU A 9 -9.63 -24.17 39.23
C LEU A 9 -9.29 -22.82 38.57
N VAL A 10 -8.44 -22.01 39.22
CA VAL A 10 -8.02 -20.70 38.68
C VAL A 10 -7.21 -20.87 37.38
N LEU A 11 -6.30 -21.85 37.32
CA LEU A 11 -5.55 -22.17 36.10
C LEU A 11 -6.48 -22.61 34.95
N GLY A 12 -7.50 -23.42 35.23
CA GLY A 12 -8.48 -23.84 34.24
C GLY A 12 -9.30 -22.69 33.65
N VAL A 13 -9.67 -21.70 34.48
CA VAL A 13 -10.40 -20.50 34.04
C VAL A 13 -9.51 -19.56 33.21
N CYS A 14 -8.21 -19.52 33.46
CA CYS A 14 -7.28 -18.74 32.63
C CYS A 14 -7.08 -19.34 31.23
N PHE A 15 -7.20 -20.68 31.06
CA PHE A 15 -7.08 -21.32 29.74
C PHE A 15 -8.31 -21.13 28.84
N SER A 16 -9.49 -20.88 29.41
CA SER A 16 -10.72 -20.61 28.64
C SER A 16 -10.89 -19.14 28.25
N ALA A 17 -10.02 -18.25 28.73
CA ALA A 17 -10.01 -16.85 28.35
C ALA A 17 -9.38 -16.64 26.96
N PHE A 18 -10.13 -16.95 25.90
CA PHE A 18 -9.77 -16.65 24.49
C PHE A 18 -9.83 -15.14 24.14
N ALA A 19 -9.81 -14.25 25.13
CA ALA A 19 -9.95 -12.80 24.96
C ALA A 19 -8.77 -12.12 24.22
N GLN A 20 -7.71 -12.85 23.89
CA GLN A 20 -6.52 -12.31 23.21
C GLN A 20 -6.60 -12.31 21.67
N PHE A 21 -7.65 -12.88 21.08
CA PHE A 21 -7.75 -13.04 19.61
C PHE A 21 -8.58 -11.98 18.88
N GLU A 22 -9.30 -11.10 19.59
CA GLU A 22 -10.08 -10.02 18.97
C GLU A 22 -9.27 -8.73 18.81
N GLY A 23 -8.06 -8.86 18.28
CA GLY A 23 -7.46 -7.78 17.49
C GLY A 23 -8.17 -7.74 16.14
N SER A 24 -9.46 -7.41 16.12
CA SER A 24 -10.31 -7.40 14.92
C SER A 24 -9.76 -6.38 13.93
N LYS A 25 -8.82 -6.81 13.08
CA LYS A 25 -8.41 -6.00 11.92
C LYS A 25 -9.68 -5.78 11.12
N GLN A 26 -10.21 -4.57 11.18
CA GLN A 26 -11.32 -4.18 10.33
C GLN A 26 -10.81 -4.21 8.89
N ILE A 27 -11.20 -5.25 8.16
CA ILE A 27 -10.88 -5.37 6.73
C ILE A 27 -11.93 -4.54 6.00
N PHE A 28 -11.48 -3.42 5.44
CA PHE A 28 -12.30 -2.61 4.56
C PHE A 28 -12.22 -3.20 3.16
N GLU A 29 -13.25 -3.97 2.77
CA GLU A 29 -13.40 -4.48 1.42
C GLU A 29 -14.61 -3.88 0.72
N SER A 30 -14.50 -3.67 -0.59
CA SER A 30 -15.64 -3.30 -1.41
C SER A 30 -16.62 -4.48 -1.48
N PRO A 31 -17.94 -4.26 -1.36
CA PRO A 31 -18.94 -5.31 -1.60
C PRO A 31 -18.82 -5.96 -2.99
N LYS A 32 -18.26 -5.23 -3.96
CA LYS A 32 -18.04 -5.68 -5.34
C LYS A 32 -16.69 -6.37 -5.56
N LEU A 33 -15.83 -6.49 -4.54
CA LEU A 33 -14.48 -7.02 -4.71
C LEU A 33 -14.49 -8.44 -5.30
N LYS A 34 -15.42 -9.30 -4.85
CA LYS A 34 -15.52 -10.68 -5.35
C LYS A 34 -15.85 -10.74 -6.85
N SER A 35 -16.73 -9.86 -7.35
CA SER A 35 -17.09 -9.83 -8.77
C SER A 35 -15.98 -9.20 -9.62
N GLU A 36 -15.39 -8.09 -9.16
CA GLU A 36 -14.36 -7.35 -9.93
C GLU A 36 -13.01 -8.07 -9.95
N LYS A 37 -12.68 -8.85 -8.91
CA LYS A 37 -11.42 -9.61 -8.88
C LYS A 37 -11.28 -10.59 -10.05
N ALA A 38 -12.40 -11.12 -10.56
CA ALA A 38 -12.38 -12.07 -11.66
C ALA A 38 -12.02 -11.43 -13.01
N SER A 39 -12.46 -10.18 -13.24
CA SER A 39 -12.20 -9.42 -14.46
C SER A 39 -10.84 -8.73 -14.45
N HIS A 40 -10.32 -8.40 -13.26
CA HIS A 40 -9.06 -7.68 -13.13
C HIS A 40 -7.85 -8.56 -13.47
N LYS A 41 -7.05 -8.13 -14.45
CA LYS A 41 -5.84 -8.86 -14.91
C LYS A 41 -4.56 -8.05 -14.79
N LEU A 42 -4.64 -6.73 -14.71
CA LEU A 42 -3.50 -5.84 -14.75
C LEU A 42 -3.56 -4.83 -13.61
N VAL A 43 -2.49 -4.79 -12.80
CA VAL A 43 -2.33 -3.82 -11.72
C VAL A 43 -1.23 -2.83 -12.09
N ALA A 44 -1.57 -1.55 -12.19
CA ALA A 44 -0.59 -0.48 -12.35
C ALA A 44 -0.20 0.14 -11.00
N ILE A 45 1.08 0.44 -10.85
CA ILE A 45 1.63 1.05 -9.63
C ILE A 45 1.84 2.53 -9.93
N LEU A 46 1.06 3.41 -9.31
CA LEU A 46 1.19 4.84 -9.50
C LEU A 46 2.44 5.39 -8.79
N PRO A 47 3.03 6.51 -9.26
CA PRO A 47 4.02 7.27 -8.50
C PRO A 47 3.48 7.65 -7.12
N PHE A 48 4.30 7.49 -6.09
CA PHE A 48 3.91 7.78 -4.72
C PHE A 48 3.94 9.28 -4.44
N ALA A 49 2.97 9.80 -3.69
CA ALA A 49 3.03 11.16 -3.17
C ALA A 49 4.07 11.24 -2.05
N THR A 50 5.26 11.73 -2.37
CA THR A 50 6.39 11.83 -1.43
C THR A 50 6.57 13.27 -0.98
N LYS A 51 6.92 13.43 0.30
CA LYS A 51 7.25 14.73 0.89
C LYS A 51 8.45 14.59 1.81
N ILE A 52 9.45 15.42 1.59
CA ILE A 52 10.65 15.51 2.42
C ILE A 52 10.48 16.75 3.30
N SER A 53 10.29 16.52 4.59
CA SER A 53 10.15 17.59 5.59
C SER A 53 11.30 17.55 6.58
N TYR A 54 11.86 18.71 6.88
CA TYR A 54 12.92 18.84 7.89
C TYR A 54 12.36 19.42 9.18
N LYS A 55 12.66 18.78 10.32
CA LYS A 55 12.35 19.33 11.64
C LYS A 55 13.08 20.65 11.90
N LYS A 56 14.29 20.80 11.38
CA LYS A 56 15.08 22.03 11.38
C LYS A 56 15.66 22.23 9.99
N MET A 57 15.37 23.38 9.35
CA MET A 57 15.85 23.62 7.99
C MET A 57 17.39 23.67 7.94
N PRO A 58 18.03 22.93 7.02
CA PRO A 58 19.45 23.05 6.75
C PRO A 58 19.82 24.47 6.29
N LYS A 59 21.04 24.91 6.60
CA LYS A 59 21.54 26.23 6.16
C LYS A 59 21.59 26.36 4.63
N SER A 60 21.75 25.25 3.92
CA SER A 60 21.82 25.16 2.46
C SER A 60 20.52 24.66 1.81
N PHE A 61 19.36 24.90 2.45
CA PHE A 61 18.08 24.45 1.91
C PHE A 61 17.78 25.15 0.58
N ASN A 62 17.47 24.34 -0.44
CA ASN A 62 16.94 24.79 -1.72
C ASN A 62 15.62 24.06 -1.98
N ALA A 63 14.54 24.84 -2.14
CA ALA A 63 13.20 24.32 -2.31
C ALA A 63 13.01 23.55 -3.63
N GLU A 64 13.66 23.98 -4.71
CA GLU A 64 13.62 23.30 -6.01
C GLU A 64 14.34 21.96 -5.94
N ALA A 65 15.56 21.95 -5.39
CA ALA A 65 16.31 20.71 -5.18
C ALA A 65 15.57 19.72 -4.27
N ASN A 66 14.87 20.21 -3.24
CA ASN A 66 14.04 19.36 -2.37
C ASN A 66 12.86 18.74 -3.15
N ARG A 67 12.19 19.51 -4.02
CA ARG A 67 11.09 19.01 -4.87
C ARG A 67 11.60 17.97 -5.87
N ASP A 68 12.78 18.15 -6.44
CA ASP A 68 13.37 17.17 -7.35
C ASP A 68 13.77 15.88 -6.62
N GLN A 69 14.26 16.00 -5.38
CA GLN A 69 14.50 14.85 -4.52
C GLN A 69 13.20 14.11 -4.17
N GLU A 70 12.10 14.82 -3.86
CA GLU A 70 10.78 14.22 -3.65
C GLU A 70 10.33 13.43 -4.89
N LYS A 71 10.42 14.03 -6.09
CA LYS A 71 10.08 13.36 -7.36
C LYS A 71 10.95 12.14 -7.63
N THR A 72 12.25 12.21 -7.32
CA THR A 72 13.18 11.10 -7.48
C THR A 72 12.84 9.96 -6.52
N MET A 73 12.54 10.29 -5.26
CA MET A 73 12.12 9.33 -4.24
C MET A 73 10.79 8.66 -4.62
N SER A 74 9.83 9.41 -5.17
CA SER A 74 8.54 8.89 -5.65
C SER A 74 8.75 7.73 -6.64
N LYS A 75 9.59 7.95 -7.66
CA LYS A 75 9.94 6.94 -8.66
C LYS A 75 10.72 5.77 -8.06
N SER A 76 11.66 6.06 -7.17
CA SER A 76 12.44 5.01 -6.50
C SER A 76 11.58 4.06 -5.67
N ILE A 77 10.60 4.59 -4.91
CA ILE A 77 9.64 3.80 -4.16
C ILE A 77 8.74 2.99 -5.11
N GLN A 78 8.27 3.59 -6.20
CA GLN A 78 7.48 2.92 -7.24
C GLN A 78 8.23 1.71 -7.83
N SER A 79 9.48 1.89 -8.27
CA SER A 79 10.32 0.80 -8.80
C SER A 79 10.61 -0.28 -7.75
N SER A 80 10.81 0.11 -6.50
CA SER A 80 11.05 -0.83 -5.40
C SER A 80 9.82 -1.70 -5.12
N MET A 81 8.63 -1.09 -5.14
CA MET A 81 7.35 -1.80 -5.02
C MET A 81 7.13 -2.76 -6.19
N TYR A 82 7.39 -2.30 -7.42
CA TYR A 82 7.29 -3.16 -8.61
C TYR A 82 8.20 -4.38 -8.49
N THR A 83 9.46 -4.18 -8.13
CA THR A 83 10.43 -5.27 -7.94
C THR A 83 9.97 -6.24 -6.85
N PHE A 84 9.43 -5.73 -5.74
CA PHE A 84 8.88 -6.57 -4.67
C PHE A 84 7.70 -7.41 -5.16
N LEU A 85 6.77 -6.83 -5.90
CA LEU A 85 5.60 -7.52 -6.46
C LEU A 85 6.00 -8.55 -7.52
N LEU A 86 6.99 -8.25 -8.37
CA LEU A 86 7.52 -9.20 -9.34
C LEU A 86 8.11 -10.46 -8.68
N ARG A 87 8.85 -10.31 -7.57
CA ARG A 87 9.35 -11.47 -6.80
C ARG A 87 8.23 -12.34 -6.25
N LYS A 88 7.04 -11.78 -6.10
CA LYS A 88 5.83 -12.45 -5.59
C LYS A 88 4.81 -12.70 -6.67
N ALA A 89 5.14 -12.52 -7.95
CA ALA A 89 4.16 -12.57 -9.03
C ALA A 89 3.41 -13.91 -9.09
N GLY A 90 4.08 -15.03 -8.72
CA GLY A 90 3.44 -16.35 -8.63
C GLY A 90 2.36 -16.47 -7.54
N ASP A 91 2.34 -15.57 -6.55
CA ASP A 91 1.32 -15.51 -5.50
C ASP A 91 0.04 -14.79 -5.99
N TYR A 92 0.06 -14.19 -7.19
CA TYR A 92 -1.01 -13.35 -7.70
C TYR A 92 -1.54 -13.86 -9.06
N THR A 93 -2.83 -13.63 -9.33
CA THR A 93 -3.48 -13.97 -10.62
C THR A 93 -3.45 -12.82 -11.63
N VAL A 94 -2.78 -11.73 -11.28
CA VAL A 94 -2.70 -10.48 -12.05
C VAL A 94 -1.26 -10.23 -12.46
N GLU A 95 -1.11 -9.56 -13.59
CA GLU A 95 0.16 -9.02 -14.05
C GLU A 95 0.37 -7.61 -13.49
N PHE A 96 1.62 -7.24 -13.27
CA PHE A 96 1.98 -5.90 -12.81
C PHE A 96 2.47 -5.09 -14.01
N GLN A 97 1.87 -3.92 -14.22
CA GLN A 97 2.28 -3.03 -15.30
C GLN A 97 3.69 -2.49 -15.00
N ASP A 98 4.54 -2.51 -16.02
CA ASP A 98 5.86 -1.89 -15.95
C ASP A 98 5.77 -0.40 -15.56
N VAL A 99 6.66 0.03 -14.66
CA VAL A 99 6.64 1.38 -14.10
C VAL A 99 7.00 2.45 -15.12
N ASP A 100 7.86 2.15 -16.09
CA ASP A 100 8.21 3.10 -17.15
C ASP A 100 7.03 3.26 -18.10
N LYS A 101 6.35 2.15 -18.46
CA LYS A 101 5.10 2.20 -19.23
C LYS A 101 4.05 3.05 -18.50
N THR A 102 3.83 2.79 -17.21
CA THR A 102 2.88 3.56 -16.38
C THR A 102 3.22 5.05 -16.45
N ASN A 103 4.48 5.41 -16.18
CA ASN A 103 4.93 6.80 -16.16
C ASN A 103 4.83 7.49 -17.52
N ILE A 104 5.09 6.77 -18.61
CA ILE A 104 4.94 7.28 -19.98
C ILE A 104 3.46 7.56 -20.29
N LEU A 105 2.54 6.66 -19.92
CA LEU A 105 1.11 6.84 -20.16
C LEU A 105 0.57 8.04 -19.38
N LEU A 106 0.92 8.17 -18.10
CA LEU A 106 0.54 9.32 -17.27
C LEU A 106 1.07 10.65 -17.84
N LYS A 107 2.31 10.67 -18.33
CA LYS A 107 2.89 11.84 -18.99
C LYS A 107 2.20 12.19 -20.30
N LYS A 108 1.92 11.19 -21.15
CA LYS A 108 1.20 11.39 -22.43
C LYS A 108 -0.20 11.94 -22.22
N ALA A 109 -0.88 11.54 -21.14
CA ALA A 109 -2.18 12.07 -20.77
C ALA A 109 -2.12 13.44 -20.06
N GLY A 110 -0.92 13.94 -19.71
CA GLY A 110 -0.76 15.24 -19.03
C GLY A 110 -1.16 15.24 -17.55
N ILE A 111 -1.26 14.07 -16.92
CA ILE A 111 -1.80 13.89 -15.56
C ILE A 111 -0.75 13.47 -14.53
N ALA A 112 0.52 13.32 -14.95
CA ALA A 112 1.60 12.81 -14.10
C ALA A 112 1.77 13.58 -12.78
N ASP A 113 1.51 14.90 -12.78
CA ASP A 113 1.59 15.77 -11.61
C ASP A 113 0.22 16.14 -11.02
N LYS A 114 -0.88 15.49 -11.46
CA LYS A 114 -2.28 15.82 -11.10
C LYS A 114 -3.12 14.59 -10.75
N LEU A 115 -2.48 13.55 -10.20
CA LEU A 115 -3.15 12.28 -9.90
C LEU A 115 -4.19 12.37 -8.78
N ASP A 116 -4.15 13.44 -7.99
CA ASP A 116 -5.09 13.79 -6.93
C ASP A 116 -6.33 14.54 -7.43
N GLU A 117 -6.29 15.08 -8.66
CA GLU A 117 -7.42 15.73 -9.32
C GLU A 117 -8.31 14.73 -10.08
N MET A 118 -7.98 13.44 -10.07
CA MET A 118 -8.66 12.41 -10.86
C MET A 118 -9.15 11.24 -10.01
N THR A 119 -10.26 10.65 -10.44
CA THR A 119 -10.75 9.40 -9.87
C THR A 119 -9.86 8.22 -10.29
N LYS A 120 -9.88 7.14 -9.49
CA LYS A 120 -9.13 5.93 -9.82
C LYS A 120 -9.62 5.26 -11.09
N ASP A 121 -10.92 5.38 -11.40
CA ASP A 121 -11.51 4.83 -12.62
C ASP A 121 -11.02 5.56 -13.88
N GLU A 122 -10.86 6.89 -13.81
CA GLU A 122 -10.31 7.67 -14.94
C GLU A 122 -8.84 7.35 -15.17
N ILE A 123 -8.06 7.24 -14.09
CA ILE A 123 -6.65 6.84 -14.18
C ILE A 123 -6.53 5.42 -14.75
N ALA A 124 -7.35 4.48 -14.29
CA ALA A 124 -7.34 3.10 -14.80
C ALA A 124 -7.61 3.05 -16.32
N LYS A 125 -8.60 3.82 -16.81
CA LYS A 125 -8.87 3.91 -18.26
C LYS A 125 -7.69 4.39 -19.08
N ILE A 126 -6.87 5.29 -18.53
CA ILE A 126 -5.66 5.82 -19.21
C ILE A 126 -4.55 4.77 -19.24
N LEU A 127 -4.44 3.97 -18.18
CA LEU A 127 -3.36 3.00 -18.02
C LEU A 127 -3.61 1.66 -18.74
N GLY A 128 -4.86 1.39 -19.12
CA GLY A 128 -5.28 0.14 -19.78
C GLY A 128 -5.44 -1.01 -18.80
#